data_AF-A0A849MDR0-F1
#
_entry.id   AF-A0A849MDR0-F1
#
_cell.length_a   1.000
_cell.length_b   1.000
_cell.length_c   1.000
_cell.angle_alpha   90.00
_cell.angle_beta   90.00
_cell.angle_gamma   90.00
#
_symmetry.space_group_name_H-M   'P 1'
#
loop_
_entity.id
_entity.type
_entity.pdbx_description
1 polymer ?
#
loop_
_entity_poly.entity_id
_entity_poly.type
_entity_poly.pdbx_seq_one_letter_code
_entity_poly.pdbx_strand_id
1 'polypeptide(L)'
;MELSNFKEYRFLRTELQNLKNCITNYMGFVLGGSGLSFIAFQLLSNKGPLNTEYVAQISLILSIVISLVLSIIFYKFNSHNRYAGYCKLLNQEHINIKTTAESLDLIRDIDIESWEICVNRLRHSDFEDKPFKNLYEGYHITDVITQDLQISVEYYSGRNNAADKHRFWKGILLIFELIVGRVNTRSWQFPLFVTGIFAILVLIYLIASLYFYSHVYTFDLEQGTFNASNIAYIALFLLLLRIWYTFICKLFSLLKGGASVDAFCWKFLPIRYSFLRHKFPYIKYSLITLSDGLKEFEEQRRMKEKLLNG
;
A
#
# COMPACT_ATOMS: atom_id res chain seq x y z
N MET A 1 -16.49 2.33 -26.14
CA MET A 1 -16.61 1.90 -24.74
C MET A 1 -17.91 1.13 -24.61
N GLU A 2 -17.84 -0.15 -24.25
CA GLU A 2 -19.02 -0.97 -24.02
C GLU A 2 -19.80 -0.47 -22.79
N LEU A 3 -21.13 -0.59 -22.81
CA LEU A 3 -22.01 -0.02 -21.77
C LEU A 3 -21.76 -0.62 -20.36
N SER A 4 -21.27 -1.85 -20.27
CA SER A 4 -20.89 -2.52 -19.01
C SER A 4 -19.80 -1.74 -18.27
N ASN A 5 -18.77 -1.30 -19.00
CA ASN A 5 -17.66 -0.53 -18.45
C ASN A 5 -18.10 0.81 -17.85
N PHE A 6 -19.21 1.40 -18.31
CA PHE A 6 -19.66 2.69 -17.79
C PHE A 6 -20.22 2.61 -16.35
N LYS A 7 -20.93 1.53 -16.01
CA LYS A 7 -21.46 1.33 -14.65
C LYS A 7 -20.37 0.96 -13.65
N GLU A 8 -19.44 0.09 -14.04
CA GLU A 8 -18.26 -0.23 -13.23
C GLU A 8 -17.38 1.00 -13.01
N TYR A 9 -17.17 1.80 -14.06
CA TYR A 9 -16.45 3.07 -13.95
C TYR A 9 -17.17 4.07 -13.03
N ARG A 10 -18.51 4.09 -13.05
CA ARG A 10 -19.30 4.94 -12.14
C ARG A 10 -19.18 4.46 -10.68
N PHE A 11 -19.19 3.16 -10.45
CA PHE A 11 -18.95 2.58 -9.13
C PHE A 11 -17.53 2.91 -8.63
N LEU A 12 -16.50 2.72 -9.47
CA LEU A 12 -15.12 3.11 -9.22
C LEU A 12 -14.99 4.57 -8.81
N ARG A 13 -15.64 5.47 -9.55
CA ARG A 13 -15.64 6.90 -9.25
C ARG A 13 -16.30 7.21 -7.91
N THR A 14 -17.35 6.47 -7.57
CA THR A 14 -18.06 6.61 -6.30
C THR A 14 -17.21 6.14 -5.12
N GLU A 15 -16.60 4.96 -5.23
CA GLU A 15 -15.71 4.42 -4.19
C GLU A 15 -14.45 5.27 -4.01
N LEU A 16 -13.85 5.76 -5.10
CA LEU A 16 -12.73 6.71 -5.04
C LEU A 16 -13.13 8.02 -4.35
N GLN A 17 -14.34 8.51 -4.61
CA GLN A 17 -14.86 9.70 -3.94
C GLN A 17 -15.11 9.43 -2.45
N ASN A 18 -15.66 8.27 -2.10
CA ASN A 18 -15.85 7.84 -0.70
C ASN A 18 -14.51 7.73 0.03
N LEU A 19 -13.50 7.14 -0.60
CA LEU A 19 -12.14 7.06 -0.07
C LEU A 19 -11.54 8.46 0.13
N LYS A 20 -11.64 9.32 -0.89
CA LYS A 20 -11.15 10.71 -0.82
C LYS A 20 -11.79 11.44 0.35
N ASN A 21 -13.11 11.34 0.51
CA ASN A 21 -13.84 11.95 1.62
C ASN A 21 -13.37 11.37 2.97
N CYS A 22 -13.24 10.05 3.07
CA CYS A 22 -12.77 9.36 4.28
C CYS A 22 -11.36 9.82 4.69
N ILE A 23 -10.42 9.86 3.74
CA ILE A 23 -9.05 10.31 3.98
C ILE A 23 -9.01 11.79 4.33
N THR A 24 -9.80 12.63 3.64
CA THR A 24 -9.89 14.06 3.93
C THR A 24 -10.42 14.30 5.34
N ASN A 25 -11.41 13.52 5.80
CA ASN A 25 -11.92 13.59 7.16
C ASN A 25 -10.86 13.18 8.20
N TYR A 26 -10.14 12.08 7.96
CA TYR A 26 -9.03 11.68 8.85
C TYR A 26 -7.89 12.70 8.87
N MET A 27 -7.54 13.28 7.73
CA MET A 27 -6.56 14.37 7.65
C MET A 27 -7.04 15.60 8.40
N GLY A 28 -8.30 16.01 8.23
CA GLY A 28 -8.89 17.13 8.96
C GLY A 28 -8.90 16.91 10.46
N PHE A 29 -9.24 15.69 10.92
CA PHE A 29 -9.16 15.32 12.32
C PHE A 29 -7.72 15.41 12.86
N VAL A 30 -6.74 14.86 12.15
CA VAL A 30 -5.34 14.89 12.57
C VAL A 30 -4.80 16.32 12.58
N LEU A 31 -5.05 17.12 11.55
CA LEU A 31 -4.59 18.52 11.47
C LEU A 31 -5.27 19.40 12.51
N GLY A 32 -6.59 19.28 12.70
CA GLY A 32 -7.35 20.04 13.69
C GLY A 32 -6.95 19.67 15.12
N GLY A 33 -6.85 18.37 15.41
CA GLY A 33 -6.35 17.88 16.70
C GLY A 33 -4.91 18.32 16.96
N SER A 34 -4.08 18.37 15.90
CA SER A 34 -2.70 18.85 16.02
C SER A 34 -2.64 20.33 16.43
N GLY A 35 -3.46 21.18 15.80
CA GLY A 35 -3.55 22.61 16.17
C GLY A 35 -3.95 22.84 17.63
N LEU A 36 -4.95 22.11 18.13
CA LEU A 36 -5.36 22.19 19.54
C LEU A 36 -4.27 21.72 20.50
N SER A 37 -3.58 20.62 20.17
CA SER A 37 -2.49 20.12 21.00
C SER A 37 -1.31 21.11 21.11
N PHE A 38 -1.01 21.84 20.04
CA PHE A 38 0.04 22.86 20.04
C PHE A 38 -0.28 24.00 21.02
N ILE A 39 -1.54 24.48 21.03
CA ILE A 39 -2.00 25.50 21.99
C ILE A 39 -1.90 24.96 23.42
N ALA A 40 -2.33 23.72 23.65
CA ALA A 40 -2.25 23.08 24.97
C ALA A 40 -0.79 22.97 25.46
N PHE A 41 0.16 22.64 24.58
CA PHE A 41 1.58 22.57 24.92
C PHE A 41 2.18 23.91 25.29
N GLN A 42 1.83 24.98 24.59
CA GLN A 42 2.27 26.33 24.96
C GLN A 42 1.77 26.72 26.35
N LEU A 43 0.53 26.37 26.70
CA LEU A 43 -0.04 26.68 28.02
C LEU A 43 0.56 25.83 29.16
N LEU A 44 0.93 24.58 28.88
CA LEU A 44 1.47 23.66 29.89
C LEU A 44 2.97 23.85 30.12
N SER A 45 3.75 24.13 29.08
CA SER A 45 5.21 24.28 29.17
C SER A 45 5.65 25.45 30.05
N ASN A 46 4.83 26.49 30.20
CA ASN A 46 5.12 27.67 31.03
C ASN A 46 4.98 27.44 32.54
N LYS A 47 4.57 26.24 32.99
CA LYS A 47 4.24 25.96 34.40
C LYS A 47 5.30 25.15 35.17
N GLY A 48 6.53 25.06 34.67
CA GLY A 48 7.66 24.41 35.37
C GLY A 48 8.05 23.01 34.87
N PRO A 49 9.12 22.40 35.44
CA PRO A 49 9.84 21.26 34.86
C PRO A 49 9.04 19.95 34.80
N LEU A 50 8.21 19.66 35.81
CA LEU A 50 7.32 18.48 35.79
C LEU A 50 6.33 18.55 34.62
N ASN A 51 5.84 19.74 34.27
CA ASN A 51 4.95 19.93 33.13
C ASN A 51 5.69 19.75 31.79
N THR A 52 6.99 20.04 31.75
CA THR A 52 7.85 19.83 30.59
C THR A 52 8.03 18.35 30.26
N GLU A 53 8.16 17.47 31.27
CA GLU A 53 8.21 16.02 31.08
C GLU A 53 6.93 15.48 30.46
N TYR A 54 5.76 15.88 30.99
CA TYR A 54 4.47 15.48 30.42
C TYR A 54 4.30 15.97 28.98
N VAL A 55 4.72 17.19 28.65
CA VAL A 55 4.68 17.71 27.27
C VAL A 55 5.54 16.85 26.34
N ALA A 56 6.73 16.42 26.78
CA ALA A 56 7.60 15.54 25.98
C ALA A 56 6.95 14.18 25.71
N GLN A 57 6.35 13.56 26.74
CA GLN A 57 5.67 12.27 26.63
C GLN A 57 4.41 12.36 25.76
N ILE A 58 3.56 13.36 25.98
CA ILE A 58 2.34 13.55 25.18
C ILE A 58 2.70 13.81 23.71
N SER A 59 3.74 14.60 23.43
CA SER A 59 4.22 14.81 22.06
C SER A 59 4.64 13.50 21.38
N LEU A 60 5.35 12.62 22.09
CA LEU A 60 5.74 11.31 21.56
C LEU A 60 4.52 10.41 21.32
N ILE A 61 3.57 10.39 22.26
CA ILE A 61 2.32 9.63 22.14
C ILE A 61 1.52 10.12 20.93
N LEU A 62 1.41 11.43 20.71
CA LEU A 62 0.74 11.99 19.54
C LEU A 62 1.41 11.55 18.23
N SER A 63 2.74 11.55 18.16
CA SER A 63 3.48 11.00 17.01
C SER A 63 3.11 9.54 16.72
N ILE A 64 2.97 8.72 17.77
CA ILE A 64 2.55 7.31 17.63
C ILE A 64 1.11 7.22 17.14
N VAL A 65 0.17 7.96 17.74
CA VAL A 65 -1.24 7.97 17.34
C VAL A 65 -1.39 8.39 15.87
N ILE A 66 -0.71 9.45 15.44
CA ILE A 66 -0.70 9.91 14.05
C ILE A 66 -0.17 8.80 13.12
N SER A 67 0.89 8.11 13.52
CA SER A 67 1.48 6.98 12.77
C SER A 67 0.54 5.77 12.67
N LEU A 68 -0.27 5.52 13.71
CA LEU A 68 -1.30 4.46 13.70
C LEU A 68 -2.47 4.83 12.78
N VAL A 69 -2.95 6.07 12.80
CA VAL A 69 -3.97 6.56 11.87
C VAL A 69 -3.50 6.40 10.42
N LEU A 70 -2.25 6.77 10.14
CA LEU A 70 -1.65 6.56 8.82
C LEU A 70 -1.64 5.07 8.41
N SER A 71 -1.34 4.17 9.35
CA SER A 71 -1.36 2.73 9.11
C SER A 71 -2.76 2.21 8.73
N ILE A 72 -3.82 2.75 9.34
CA ILE A 72 -5.22 2.43 8.99
C ILE A 72 -5.55 2.92 7.58
N ILE A 73 -5.15 4.15 7.24
CA ILE A 73 -5.35 4.71 5.89
C ILE A 73 -4.63 3.83 4.83
N PHE A 74 -3.45 3.31 5.15
CA PHE A 74 -2.69 2.44 4.27
C PHE A 74 -3.37 1.10 3.98
N TYR A 75 -4.04 0.53 4.98
CA TYR A 75 -4.86 -0.64 4.77
C TYR A 75 -5.96 -0.37 3.72
N LYS A 76 -6.58 0.83 3.76
CA LYS A 76 -7.57 1.25 2.77
C LYS A 76 -6.95 1.43 1.38
N PHE A 77 -5.76 2.02 1.27
CA PHE A 77 -5.05 2.11 -0.02
C PHE A 77 -4.75 0.74 -0.62
N ASN A 78 -4.30 -0.22 0.19
CA ASN A 78 -4.05 -1.58 -0.28
C ASN A 78 -5.33 -2.23 -0.82
N SER A 79 -6.46 -2.02 -0.14
CA SER A 79 -7.77 -2.51 -0.61
C SER A 79 -8.16 -1.90 -1.96
N HIS A 80 -7.87 -0.62 -2.18
CA HIS A 80 -8.15 0.05 -3.45
C HIS A 80 -7.22 -0.40 -4.56
N ASN A 81 -5.93 -0.62 -4.27
CA ASN A 81 -5.00 -1.17 -5.26
C ASN A 81 -5.44 -2.56 -5.72
N ARG A 82 -5.97 -3.40 -4.82
CA ARG A 82 -6.61 -4.68 -5.19
C ARG A 82 -7.74 -4.45 -6.17
N TYR A 83 -8.70 -3.62 -5.81
CA TYR A 83 -9.86 -3.38 -6.67
C TYR A 83 -9.47 -2.79 -8.04
N ALA A 84 -8.61 -1.77 -8.05
CA ALA A 84 -8.10 -1.18 -9.28
C ALA A 84 -7.32 -2.18 -10.14
N GLY A 85 -6.54 -3.08 -9.53
CA GLY A 85 -5.83 -4.15 -10.24
C GLY A 85 -6.80 -5.11 -10.92
N TYR A 86 -7.90 -5.45 -10.26
CA TYR A 86 -8.95 -6.28 -10.83
C TYR A 86 -9.67 -5.58 -11.99
N CYS A 87 -10.06 -4.31 -11.84
CA CYS A 87 -10.65 -3.56 -12.94
C CYS A 87 -9.67 -3.39 -14.12
N LYS A 88 -8.37 -3.24 -13.85
CA LYS A 88 -7.34 -3.22 -14.89
C LYS A 88 -7.32 -4.54 -15.65
N LEU A 89 -7.41 -5.66 -14.94
CA LEU A 89 -7.54 -6.98 -15.54
C LEU A 89 -8.78 -7.06 -16.44
N LEU A 90 -9.97 -6.72 -15.94
CA LEU A 90 -11.21 -6.73 -16.73
C LEU A 90 -11.09 -5.92 -18.03
N ASN A 91 -10.47 -4.74 -17.98
CA ASN A 91 -10.26 -3.90 -19.17
C ASN A 91 -9.29 -4.51 -20.19
N GLN A 92 -8.42 -5.43 -19.75
CA GLN A 92 -7.46 -6.13 -20.62
C GLN A 92 -8.02 -7.46 -21.15
N GLU A 93 -9.20 -7.89 -20.67
CA GLU A 93 -9.86 -9.11 -21.07
C GLU A 93 -10.86 -8.88 -22.20
N HIS A 94 -10.83 -9.76 -23.20
CA HIS A 94 -11.88 -9.91 -24.18
C HIS A 94 -12.59 -11.23 -23.96
N ILE A 95 -13.86 -11.12 -23.56
CA ILE A 95 -14.79 -12.22 -23.42
C ILE A 95 -15.70 -12.24 -24.65
N ASN A 96 -15.59 -13.27 -25.47
CA ASN A 96 -16.32 -13.35 -26.73
C ASN A 96 -17.74 -13.91 -26.51
N ILE A 97 -18.65 -13.06 -26.03
CA ILE A 97 -20.07 -13.38 -25.83
C ILE A 97 -20.91 -12.53 -26.78
N LYS A 98 -21.90 -13.15 -27.45
CA LYS A 98 -22.86 -12.43 -28.29
C LYS A 98 -23.66 -11.46 -27.41
N THR A 99 -23.55 -10.17 -27.69
CA THR A 99 -24.10 -9.09 -26.86
C THR A 99 -25.62 -9.03 -26.99
N THR A 100 -26.33 -9.72 -26.09
CA THR A 100 -27.77 -9.53 -25.81
C THR A 100 -27.94 -8.91 -24.41
N ALA A 101 -29.10 -8.31 -24.13
CA ALA A 101 -29.37 -7.72 -22.81
C ALA A 101 -29.22 -8.76 -21.67
N GLU A 102 -29.68 -10.00 -21.90
CA GLU A 102 -29.52 -11.12 -20.96
C GLU A 102 -28.05 -11.53 -20.77
N SER A 103 -27.23 -11.47 -21.85
CA SER A 103 -25.80 -11.77 -21.74
C SER A 103 -25.03 -10.75 -20.91
N LEU A 104 -25.50 -9.50 -20.86
CA LEU A 104 -24.86 -8.41 -20.10
C LEU A 104 -25.06 -8.59 -18.59
N ASP A 105 -26.26 -9.01 -18.16
CA ASP A 105 -26.51 -9.32 -16.75
C ASP A 105 -25.74 -10.58 -16.31
N LEU A 106 -25.65 -11.59 -17.18
CA LEU A 106 -24.85 -12.78 -16.93
C LEU A 106 -23.35 -12.44 -16.76
N ILE A 107 -22.78 -11.61 -17.64
CA ILE A 107 -21.38 -11.15 -17.54
C ILE A 107 -21.15 -10.44 -16.20
N ARG A 108 -22.08 -9.57 -15.80
CA ARG A 108 -21.97 -8.84 -14.53
C ARG A 108 -21.93 -9.79 -13.33
N ASP A 109 -22.82 -10.77 -13.29
CA ASP A 109 -22.90 -11.70 -12.17
C ASP A 109 -21.63 -12.58 -12.11
N ILE A 110 -21.08 -12.95 -13.28
CA ILE A 110 -19.77 -13.61 -13.40
C ILE A 110 -18.65 -12.73 -12.84
N ASP A 111 -18.64 -11.44 -13.16
CA ASP A 111 -17.59 -10.50 -12.73
C ASP A 111 -17.61 -10.22 -11.23
N ILE A 112 -18.79 -10.16 -10.62
CA ILE A 112 -18.96 -10.01 -9.16
C ILE A 112 -18.49 -11.29 -8.45
N GLU A 113 -18.94 -12.45 -8.90
CA GLU A 113 -18.59 -13.72 -8.27
C GLU A 113 -17.08 -14.00 -8.38
N SER A 114 -16.51 -13.79 -9.57
CA SER A 114 -15.08 -13.97 -9.79
C SER A 114 -14.25 -12.98 -8.96
N TRP A 115 -14.71 -11.75 -8.74
CA TRP A 115 -14.07 -10.81 -7.83
C TRP A 115 -14.00 -11.37 -6.40
N GLU A 116 -15.11 -11.89 -5.86
CA GLU A 116 -15.15 -12.45 -4.51
C GLU A 116 -14.21 -13.64 -4.36
N ILE A 117 -14.21 -14.55 -5.32
CA ILE A 117 -13.32 -15.72 -5.35
C ILE A 117 -11.86 -15.27 -5.42
N CYS A 118 -11.55 -14.34 -6.34
CA CYS A 118 -10.22 -13.78 -6.52
C CYS A 118 -9.69 -13.14 -5.25
N VAL A 119 -10.47 -12.28 -4.61
CA VAL A 119 -10.08 -11.58 -3.38
C VAL A 119 -9.93 -12.54 -2.22
N ASN A 120 -10.87 -13.47 -2.05
CA ASN A 120 -10.79 -14.45 -0.98
C ASN A 120 -9.55 -15.30 -1.14
N ARG A 121 -9.26 -15.79 -2.34
CA ARG A 121 -8.07 -16.61 -2.58
C ARG A 121 -6.77 -15.84 -2.37
N LEU A 122 -6.70 -14.58 -2.81
CA LEU A 122 -5.53 -13.73 -2.50
C LEU A 122 -5.37 -13.48 -1.01
N ARG A 123 -6.45 -13.20 -0.27
CA ARG A 123 -6.40 -13.02 1.18
C ARG A 123 -5.88 -14.26 1.89
N HIS A 124 -6.30 -15.46 1.48
CA HIS A 124 -5.78 -16.71 2.04
C HIS A 124 -4.30 -16.90 1.70
N SER A 125 -3.91 -16.59 0.45
CA SER A 125 -2.52 -16.69 0.02
C SER A 125 -1.58 -15.76 0.81
N ASP A 126 -2.06 -14.59 1.28
CA ASP A 126 -1.26 -13.67 2.10
C ASP A 126 -0.78 -14.29 3.44
N PHE A 127 -1.40 -15.41 3.87
CA PHE A 127 -1.06 -16.15 5.10
C PHE A 127 -0.26 -17.44 4.85
N GLU A 128 -0.05 -17.85 3.60
CA GLU A 128 0.67 -19.09 3.26
C GLU A 128 2.18 -18.87 3.07
N ASP A 129 3.00 -19.88 3.42
CA ASP A 129 4.47 -19.83 3.25
C ASP A 129 4.90 -19.81 1.77
N LYS A 130 4.06 -20.34 0.88
CA LYS A 130 4.24 -20.32 -0.59
C LYS A 130 2.95 -19.87 -1.28
N PRO A 131 2.55 -18.59 -1.13
CA PRO A 131 1.23 -18.09 -1.51
C PRO A 131 0.83 -18.46 -2.94
N PHE A 132 1.82 -18.43 -3.83
CA PHE A 132 1.59 -18.54 -5.26
C PHE A 132 1.87 -19.93 -5.82
N LYS A 133 2.64 -20.79 -5.16
CA LYS A 133 2.85 -22.17 -5.65
C LYS A 133 1.53 -22.95 -5.63
N ASN A 134 0.74 -22.76 -4.58
CA ASN A 134 -0.58 -23.37 -4.38
C ASN A 134 -1.70 -22.69 -5.19
N LEU A 135 -1.49 -21.46 -5.66
CA LEU A 135 -2.43 -20.78 -6.57
C LEU A 135 -2.47 -21.46 -7.95
N TYR A 136 -1.41 -22.17 -8.33
CA TYR A 136 -1.27 -22.89 -9.60
C TYR A 136 -1.37 -24.42 -9.48
N GLU A 137 -1.04 -25.00 -8.32
CA GLU A 137 -1.19 -26.44 -8.07
C GLU A 137 -2.69 -26.82 -8.05
N GLY A 138 -3.17 -27.37 -9.17
CA GLY A 138 -4.56 -27.79 -9.39
C GLY A 138 -5.17 -27.28 -10.70
N TYR A 139 -4.53 -26.30 -11.35
CA TYR A 139 -4.96 -25.84 -12.67
C TYR A 139 -3.86 -26.12 -13.68
N HIS A 140 -4.15 -26.95 -14.69
CA HIS A 140 -3.31 -27.12 -15.88
C HIS A 140 -3.33 -25.82 -16.69
N ILE A 141 -2.64 -24.79 -16.20
CA ILE A 141 -2.45 -23.52 -16.89
C ILE A 141 -1.20 -23.59 -17.79
N THR A 142 -0.93 -24.78 -18.34
CA THR A 142 0.17 -25.07 -19.26
C THR A 142 -0.12 -24.60 -20.68
N ASP A 143 -1.39 -24.34 -21.03
CA ASP A 143 -1.77 -24.12 -22.43
C ASP A 143 -1.71 -22.64 -22.86
N VAL A 144 -1.58 -21.69 -21.91
CA VAL A 144 -1.67 -20.23 -22.21
C VAL A 144 -0.62 -19.38 -21.49
N ILE A 145 -0.03 -19.86 -20.39
CA ILE A 145 1.04 -19.14 -19.69
C ILE A 145 2.34 -19.38 -20.43
N THR A 146 2.76 -18.42 -21.26
CA THR A 146 4.15 -18.35 -21.70
C THR A 146 5.06 -18.27 -20.48
N GLN A 147 6.26 -18.84 -20.56
CA GLN A 147 7.27 -18.81 -19.51
C GLN A 147 7.48 -17.38 -18.96
N ASP A 148 7.37 -16.37 -19.82
CA ASP A 148 7.46 -14.95 -19.48
C ASP A 148 6.30 -14.42 -18.61
N LEU A 149 5.08 -14.93 -18.81
CA LEU A 149 3.94 -14.62 -17.93
C LEU A 149 4.15 -15.25 -16.56
N GLN A 150 4.67 -16.47 -16.50
CA GLN A 150 5.00 -17.14 -15.24
C GLN A 150 6.06 -16.35 -14.46
N ILE A 151 7.12 -15.89 -15.14
CA ILE A 151 8.17 -15.06 -14.55
C ILE A 151 7.62 -13.69 -14.12
N SER A 152 6.78 -13.05 -14.94
CA SER A 152 6.17 -11.76 -14.62
C SER A 152 5.25 -11.89 -13.41
N VAL A 153 4.41 -12.93 -13.40
CA VAL A 153 3.55 -13.21 -12.27
C VAL A 153 4.39 -13.56 -11.05
N GLU A 154 5.45 -14.37 -11.12
CA GLU A 154 6.37 -14.60 -9.98
C GLU A 154 7.04 -13.31 -9.48
N TYR A 155 7.45 -12.43 -10.39
CA TYR A 155 8.04 -11.14 -10.09
C TYR A 155 7.06 -10.21 -9.35
N TYR A 156 5.80 -10.18 -9.78
CA TYR A 156 4.75 -9.34 -9.20
C TYR A 156 4.02 -9.99 -8.01
N SER A 157 4.01 -11.32 -7.97
CA SER A 157 3.27 -12.12 -7.00
C SER A 157 4.09 -12.34 -5.73
N GLY A 158 5.36 -12.71 -5.86
CA GLY A 158 6.21 -13.04 -4.74
C GLY A 158 6.57 -11.83 -3.87
N ARG A 159 6.67 -12.06 -2.56
CA ARG A 159 7.71 -11.45 -1.72
C ARG A 159 9.07 -11.84 -2.30
N ASN A 160 9.41 -11.40 -3.50
CA ASN A 160 10.68 -11.77 -4.09
C ASN A 160 11.74 -11.02 -3.30
N ASN A 161 12.40 -11.70 -2.36
CA ASN A 161 13.44 -11.16 -1.48
C ASN A 161 14.52 -10.39 -2.28
N ALA A 162 14.64 -10.64 -3.59
CA ALA A 162 15.47 -9.87 -4.52
C ALA A 162 14.86 -8.54 -5.00
N ALA A 163 13.60 -8.50 -5.47
CA ALA A 163 12.93 -7.25 -5.92
C ALA A 163 12.70 -6.29 -4.74
N ASP A 164 12.40 -6.89 -3.60
CA ASP A 164 12.10 -6.28 -2.34
C ASP A 164 13.31 -6.16 -1.39
N LYS A 165 14.50 -6.53 -1.88
CA LYS A 165 15.75 -6.25 -1.17
C LYS A 165 15.88 -4.74 -1.01
N HIS A 166 16.21 -4.29 0.20
CA HIS A 166 16.31 -2.86 0.53
C HIS A 166 15.00 -2.06 0.38
N ARG A 167 13.83 -2.72 0.56
CA ARG A 167 12.48 -2.09 0.58
C ARG A 167 12.43 -0.79 1.37
N PHE A 168 13.04 -0.77 2.55
CA PHE A 168 13.11 0.41 3.40
C PHE A 168 13.82 1.59 2.70
N TRP A 169 15.04 1.37 2.20
CA TRP A 169 15.81 2.42 1.51
C TRP A 169 15.14 2.90 0.23
N LYS A 170 14.56 1.99 -0.57
CA LYS A 170 13.77 2.36 -1.75
C LYS A 170 12.51 3.15 -1.39
N GLY A 171 11.89 2.84 -0.25
CA GLY A 171 10.76 3.61 0.29
C GLY A 171 11.15 5.01 0.75
N ILE A 172 12.32 5.17 1.39
CA ILE A 172 12.86 6.50 1.71
C ILE A 172 13.12 7.29 0.43
N LEU A 173 13.74 6.66 -0.57
CA LEU A 173 14.04 7.29 -1.85
C LEU A 173 12.75 7.77 -2.56
N LEU A 174 11.66 7.00 -2.48
CA LEU A 174 10.34 7.42 -2.99
C LEU A 174 9.80 8.69 -2.30
N ILE A 175 9.98 8.80 -0.98
CA ILE A 175 9.58 10.01 -0.24
C ILE A 175 10.43 11.20 -0.68
N PHE A 176 11.72 10.99 -0.95
CA PHE A 176 12.59 12.03 -1.47
C PHE A 176 12.25 12.43 -2.91
N GLU A 177 11.94 11.46 -3.78
CA GLU A 177 11.46 11.70 -5.16
C GLU A 177 10.20 12.57 -5.17
N LEU A 178 9.32 12.44 -4.17
CA LEU A 178 8.14 13.31 -3.99
C LEU A 178 8.55 14.76 -3.80
N ILE A 179 9.52 15.02 -2.92
CA ILE A 179 10.00 16.37 -2.61
C ILE A 179 10.60 17.03 -3.87
N VAL A 180 11.29 16.25 -4.70
CA VAL A 180 11.92 16.71 -5.94
C VAL A 180 10.93 16.78 -7.12
N GLY A 181 9.71 16.27 -6.96
CA GLY A 181 8.68 16.28 -8.01
C GLY A 181 8.93 15.31 -9.16
N ARG A 182 9.79 14.30 -8.98
CA ARG A 182 10.18 13.31 -10.03
C ARG A 182 9.65 11.91 -9.72
N VAL A 183 8.38 11.81 -9.35
CA VAL A 183 7.79 10.54 -8.92
C VAL A 183 7.22 9.78 -10.12
N ASN A 184 7.87 8.67 -10.49
CA ASN A 184 7.28 7.66 -11.37
C ASN A 184 6.77 6.49 -10.53
N THR A 185 5.45 6.24 -10.48
CA THR A 185 4.84 5.16 -9.68
C THR A 185 3.97 4.25 -10.55
N ARG A 186 3.93 2.96 -10.19
CA ARG A 186 3.06 1.95 -10.82
C ARG A 186 1.66 1.89 -10.17
N SER A 187 1.36 2.90 -9.37
CA SER A 187 0.12 3.05 -8.63
C SER A 187 -0.17 4.54 -8.49
N TRP A 188 -1.35 4.84 -7.98
CA TRP A 188 -1.82 6.18 -7.67
C TRP A 188 -0.82 6.88 -6.74
N GLN A 189 -0.49 8.15 -7.03
CA GLN A 189 0.47 8.92 -6.22
C GLN A 189 -0.13 9.42 -4.90
N PHE A 190 -1.46 9.37 -4.74
CA PHE A 190 -2.16 9.91 -3.58
C PHE A 190 -1.66 9.39 -2.21
N PRO A 191 -1.36 8.08 -2.02
CA PRO A 191 -0.76 7.58 -0.79
C PRO A 191 0.57 8.26 -0.43
N LEU A 192 1.36 8.63 -1.43
CA LEU A 192 2.66 9.29 -1.23
C LEU A 192 2.48 10.72 -0.69
N PHE A 193 1.52 11.47 -1.22
CA PHE A 193 1.17 12.81 -0.71
C PHE A 193 0.64 12.77 0.72
N VAL A 194 -0.29 11.86 1.01
CA VAL A 194 -0.82 11.67 2.38
C VAL A 194 0.32 11.30 3.33
N THR A 195 1.23 10.43 2.90
CA THR A 195 2.43 10.08 3.67
C THR A 195 3.30 11.28 3.99
N GLY A 196 3.57 12.14 3.00
CA GLY A 196 4.39 13.33 3.20
C GLY A 196 3.82 14.25 4.28
N ILE A 197 2.49 14.48 4.27
CA ILE A 197 1.81 15.32 5.28
C ILE A 197 1.95 14.71 6.68
N PHE A 198 1.66 13.41 6.83
CA PHE A 198 1.77 12.74 8.11
C PHE A 198 3.23 12.65 8.60
N ALA A 199 4.20 12.47 7.68
CA ALA A 199 5.62 12.46 8.01
C ALA A 199 6.08 13.80 8.57
N ILE A 200 5.65 14.92 7.97
CA ILE A 200 5.94 16.27 8.46
C ILE A 200 5.34 16.46 9.86
N LEU A 201 4.08 16.08 10.08
CA LEU A 201 3.45 16.19 11.38
C LEU A 201 4.16 15.36 12.45
N VAL A 202 4.46 14.10 12.17
CA VAL A 202 5.21 13.25 13.10
C VAL A 202 6.59 13.83 13.38
N LEU A 203 7.28 14.38 12.37
CA LEU A 203 8.58 15.00 12.57
C LEU A 203 8.50 16.21 13.50
N ILE A 204 7.47 17.06 13.37
CA ILE A 204 7.24 18.22 14.25
C ILE A 204 7.07 17.75 15.71
N TYR A 205 6.20 16.77 15.95
CA TYR A 205 5.98 16.24 17.31
C TYR A 205 7.18 15.49 17.87
N LEU A 206 7.94 14.81 17.02
CA LEU A 206 9.17 14.14 17.42
C LEU A 206 10.24 15.14 17.82
N ILE A 207 10.46 16.21 17.04
CA ILE A 207 11.40 17.28 17.38
C ILE A 207 10.98 17.96 18.68
N ALA A 208 9.69 18.30 18.83
CA ALA A 208 9.17 18.89 20.07
C ALA A 208 9.40 17.95 21.27
N SER A 209 9.09 16.67 21.12
CA SER A 209 9.31 15.66 22.16
C SER A 209 10.77 15.56 22.57
N LEU A 210 11.69 15.47 21.61
CA LEU A 210 13.14 15.41 21.87
C LEU A 210 13.66 16.70 22.52
N TYR A 211 13.18 17.86 22.07
CA TYR A 211 13.54 19.15 22.66
C TYR A 211 13.16 19.21 24.14
N PHE A 212 11.89 18.94 24.48
CA PHE A 212 11.42 18.98 25.86
C PHE A 212 12.04 17.87 26.72
N TYR A 213 12.22 16.66 26.17
CA TYR A 213 12.88 15.57 26.88
C TYR A 213 14.35 15.88 27.18
N SER A 214 15.07 16.53 26.26
CA SER A 214 16.47 16.92 26.50
C SER A 214 16.63 17.82 27.73
N HIS A 215 15.70 18.76 27.94
CA HIS A 215 15.72 19.68 29.09
C HIS A 215 15.43 18.96 30.41
N VAL A 216 14.53 17.96 30.38
CA VAL A 216 14.22 17.13 31.55
C VAL A 216 15.39 16.19 31.87
N TYR A 217 15.96 15.56 30.85
CA TYR A 217 17.06 14.61 31.00
C TYR A 217 18.34 15.27 31.55
N THR A 218 18.65 16.51 31.14
CA THR A 218 19.78 17.26 31.72
C THR A 218 19.57 17.53 33.21
N PHE A 219 18.34 17.83 33.62
CA PHE A 219 18.00 18.06 35.03
C PHE A 219 18.08 16.77 35.86
N ASP A 220 17.56 15.65 35.34
CA ASP A 220 17.62 14.34 36.00
C ASP A 220 19.06 13.83 36.18
N LEU A 221 19.92 14.07 35.18
CA LEU A 221 21.35 13.76 35.22
C LEU A 221 22.08 14.54 36.31
N GLU A 222 21.78 15.83 36.46
CA GLU A 222 22.34 16.67 37.53
C GLU A 222 21.92 16.16 38.92
N GLN A 223 20.75 15.54 39.04
CA GLN A 223 20.28 14.91 40.27
C GLN A 223 20.70 13.45 40.46
N GLY A 224 21.37 12.84 39.46
CA GLY A 224 21.80 11.45 39.52
C GLY A 224 20.65 10.42 39.55
N THR A 225 19.45 10.80 39.11
CA THR A 225 18.27 9.92 39.13
C THR A 225 17.97 9.39 37.74
N PHE A 226 17.83 8.07 37.60
CA PHE A 226 17.34 7.45 36.38
C PHE A 226 15.98 6.82 36.65
N ASN A 227 14.93 7.54 36.28
CA ASN A 227 13.56 7.17 36.60
C ASN A 227 12.96 6.21 35.56
N ALA A 228 11.94 5.45 35.96
CA ALA A 228 11.22 4.53 35.08
C ALA A 228 10.59 5.23 33.85
N SER A 229 10.30 6.54 33.95
CA SER A 229 9.79 7.35 32.85
C SER A 229 10.76 7.44 31.67
N ASN A 230 12.07 7.50 31.93
CA ASN A 230 13.12 7.53 30.89
C ASN A 230 13.14 6.21 30.10
N ILE A 231 12.98 5.07 30.78
CA ILE A 231 12.87 3.75 30.13
C ILE A 231 11.61 3.70 29.25
N ALA A 232 10.47 4.14 29.77
CA ALA A 232 9.22 4.17 29.03
C ALA A 232 9.31 5.06 27.78
N TYR A 233 9.95 6.23 27.90
CA TYR A 233 10.18 7.13 26.78
C TYR A 233 11.01 6.47 25.67
N ILE A 234 12.13 5.84 26.03
CA ILE A 234 12.99 5.12 25.07
C ILE A 234 12.21 3.98 24.40
N ALA A 235 11.43 3.21 25.15
CA ALA A 235 10.61 2.13 24.59
C ALA A 235 9.57 2.64 23.58
N LEU A 236 8.88 3.75 23.89
CA LEU A 236 7.93 4.40 22.98
C LEU A 236 8.62 4.94 21.72
N PHE A 237 9.83 5.49 21.84
CA PHE A 237 10.61 5.96 20.71
C PHE A 237 11.01 4.80 19.78
N LEU A 238 11.49 3.68 20.34
CA LEU A 238 11.79 2.47 19.56
C LEU A 238 10.55 1.89 18.88
N LEU A 239 9.39 1.92 19.55
CA LEU A 239 8.11 1.54 18.96
C LEU A 239 7.76 2.42 17.76
N LEU A 240 7.91 3.74 17.88
CA LEU A 240 7.69 4.68 16.78
C LEU A 240 8.61 4.36 15.58
N LEU A 241 9.90 4.13 15.82
CA LEU A 241 10.84 3.72 14.77
C LEU A 241 10.41 2.41 14.09
N ARG A 242 9.95 1.42 14.87
CA ARG A 242 9.47 0.14 14.34
C ARG A 242 8.22 0.31 13.46
N ILE A 243 7.29 1.17 13.88
CA ILE A 243 6.09 1.51 13.10
C ILE A 243 6.52 2.15 11.77
N TRP A 244 7.39 3.17 11.79
CA TRP A 244 7.85 3.86 10.59
C TRP A 244 8.67 2.96 9.65
N TYR A 245 9.52 2.09 10.19
CA TYR A 245 10.23 1.09 9.39
C TYR A 245 9.24 0.20 8.61
N THR A 246 8.24 -0.34 9.31
CA THR A 246 7.21 -1.20 8.71
C THR A 246 6.40 -0.44 7.67
N PHE A 247 6.08 0.81 7.99
CA PHE A 247 5.32 1.71 7.14
C PHE A 247 6.03 2.03 5.82
N ILE A 248 7.30 2.43 5.86
CA ILE A 248 8.10 2.74 4.67
C ILE A 248 8.21 1.52 3.76
N CYS A 249 8.39 0.33 4.33
CA CYS A 249 8.39 -0.91 3.56
C CYS A 249 7.04 -1.17 2.86
N LYS A 250 5.92 -0.91 3.54
CA LYS A 250 4.57 -1.03 2.97
C LYS A 250 4.31 0.03 1.90
N LEU A 251 4.77 1.26 2.08
CA LEU A 251 4.67 2.33 1.08
C LEU A 251 5.33 1.93 -0.24
N PHE A 252 6.58 1.45 -0.19
CA PHE A 252 7.24 0.95 -1.39
C PHE A 252 6.43 -0.19 -2.04
N SER A 253 5.96 -1.14 -1.24
CA SER A 253 5.16 -2.26 -1.73
C SER A 253 3.88 -1.80 -2.43
N LEU A 254 3.20 -0.76 -1.92
CA LEU A 254 1.98 -0.21 -2.48
C LEU A 254 2.20 0.56 -3.79
N LEU A 255 3.34 1.23 -3.94
CA LEU A 255 3.58 2.13 -5.06
C LEU A 255 4.33 1.49 -6.23
N LYS A 256 5.31 0.62 -5.95
CA LYS A 256 6.19 0.00 -6.95
C LYS A 256 6.32 -1.52 -6.77
N GLY A 257 6.02 -2.06 -5.59
CA GLY A 257 6.20 -3.48 -5.28
C GLY A 257 4.94 -4.34 -5.47
N GLY A 258 4.90 -5.46 -4.75
CA GLY A 258 3.87 -6.51 -4.89
C GLY A 258 2.46 -6.15 -4.41
N ALA A 259 2.23 -4.92 -3.94
CA ALA A 259 0.92 -4.40 -3.56
C ALA A 259 0.49 -3.20 -4.44
N SER A 260 1.15 -3.01 -5.59
CA SER A 260 0.75 -2.06 -6.62
C SER A 260 -0.46 -2.55 -7.43
N VAL A 261 -1.10 -1.64 -8.15
CA VAL A 261 -2.24 -1.95 -9.04
C VAL A 261 -1.85 -3.00 -10.07
N ASP A 262 -0.68 -2.83 -10.69
CA ASP A 262 -0.15 -3.76 -11.67
C ASP A 262 0.09 -5.14 -11.06
N ALA A 263 0.70 -5.17 -9.88
CA ALA A 263 0.94 -6.43 -9.19
C ALA A 263 -0.37 -7.18 -8.89
N PHE A 264 -1.41 -6.48 -8.47
CA PHE A 264 -2.72 -7.09 -8.24
C PHE A 264 -3.38 -7.58 -9.53
N CYS A 265 -3.29 -6.83 -10.63
CA CYS A 265 -3.76 -7.29 -11.95
C CYS A 265 -3.15 -8.66 -12.30
N TRP A 266 -1.82 -8.78 -12.20
CA TRP A 266 -1.11 -10.04 -12.46
C TRP A 266 -1.46 -11.16 -11.50
N LYS A 267 -1.70 -10.84 -10.23
CA LYS A 267 -2.11 -11.82 -9.21
C LYS A 267 -3.52 -12.36 -9.44
N PHE A 268 -4.43 -11.52 -9.94
CA PHE A 268 -5.81 -11.93 -10.21
C PHE A 268 -5.96 -12.72 -11.49
N LEU A 269 -5.16 -12.41 -12.51
CA LEU A 269 -5.21 -13.04 -13.82
C LEU A 269 -5.33 -14.57 -13.79
N PRO A 270 -4.42 -15.32 -13.14
CA PRO A 270 -4.50 -16.78 -13.14
C PRO A 270 -5.70 -17.33 -12.37
N ILE A 271 -6.13 -16.65 -11.29
CA ILE A 271 -7.27 -17.07 -10.48
C ILE A 271 -8.56 -16.92 -11.29
N ARG A 272 -8.71 -15.77 -11.94
CA ARG A 272 -9.88 -15.47 -12.76
C ARG A 272 -9.95 -16.36 -13.98
N TYR A 273 -8.84 -16.55 -14.70
CA TYR A 273 -8.78 -17.45 -15.84
C TYR A 273 -9.20 -18.88 -15.46
N SER A 274 -8.67 -19.38 -14.35
CA SER A 274 -9.02 -20.69 -13.79
C SER A 274 -10.52 -20.81 -13.48
N PHE A 275 -11.08 -19.81 -12.80
CA PHE A 275 -12.52 -19.75 -12.49
C PHE A 275 -13.37 -19.78 -13.76
N LEU A 276 -13.05 -18.93 -14.74
CA LEU A 276 -13.79 -18.85 -16.00
C LEU A 276 -13.73 -20.15 -16.79
N ARG A 277 -12.55 -20.79 -16.90
CA ARG A 277 -12.41 -22.07 -17.60
C ARG A 277 -13.19 -23.20 -16.92
N HIS A 278 -13.20 -23.23 -15.59
CA HIS A 278 -13.88 -24.28 -14.84
C HIS A 278 -15.40 -24.13 -14.86
N LYS A 279 -15.89 -22.90 -14.63
CA LYS A 279 -17.33 -22.63 -14.51
C LYS A 279 -18.00 -22.39 -15.87
N PHE A 280 -17.27 -21.86 -16.84
CA PHE A 280 -17.77 -21.48 -18.17
C PHE A 280 -16.85 -21.94 -19.30
N PRO A 281 -16.68 -23.27 -19.51
CA PRO A 281 -15.71 -23.80 -20.47
C PRO A 281 -15.98 -23.40 -21.94
N TYR A 282 -17.21 -22.94 -22.24
CA TYR A 282 -17.64 -22.54 -23.58
C TYR A 282 -17.28 -21.08 -23.91
N ILE A 283 -16.89 -20.28 -22.92
CA ILE A 283 -16.51 -18.87 -23.12
C ILE A 283 -15.09 -18.82 -23.65
N LYS A 284 -14.92 -18.30 -24.88
CA LYS A 284 -13.59 -17.99 -25.41
C LYS A 284 -13.05 -16.74 -24.75
N TYR A 285 -11.95 -16.92 -24.03
CA TYR A 285 -11.22 -15.88 -23.31
C TYR A 285 -9.95 -15.50 -24.08
N SER A 286 -9.69 -14.20 -24.25
CA SER A 286 -8.45 -13.68 -24.83
C SER A 286 -8.00 -12.42 -24.10
N LEU A 287 -6.69 -12.21 -24.01
CA LEU A 287 -6.09 -11.00 -23.42
C LEU A 287 -5.65 -10.05 -24.54
N ILE A 288 -6.10 -8.80 -24.48
CA ILE A 288 -6.00 -7.83 -25.58
C ILE A 288 -4.55 -7.35 -25.77
N THR A 289 -3.85 -7.04 -24.68
CA THR A 289 -2.49 -6.51 -24.75
C THR A 289 -1.75 -6.73 -23.44
N LEU A 290 -1.07 -7.87 -23.39
CA LEU A 290 0.05 -8.10 -22.48
C LEU A 290 1.35 -7.44 -22.98
N SER A 291 1.36 -6.99 -24.25
CA SER A 291 2.52 -6.51 -25.02
C SER A 291 3.35 -5.45 -24.31
N ASP A 292 2.73 -4.44 -23.70
CA ASP A 292 3.49 -3.28 -23.21
C ASP A 292 4.13 -3.52 -21.84
N GLY A 293 3.43 -4.27 -20.97
CA GLY A 293 4.01 -4.75 -19.71
C GLY A 293 5.09 -5.81 -19.93
N LEU A 294 4.94 -6.66 -20.94
CA LEU A 294 5.97 -7.64 -21.34
C LEU A 294 7.20 -6.94 -21.92
N LYS A 295 7.03 -5.90 -22.75
CA LYS A 295 8.13 -5.07 -23.28
C LYS A 295 8.91 -4.37 -22.17
N GLU A 296 8.22 -3.76 -21.20
CA GLU A 296 8.90 -3.12 -20.05
C GLU A 296 9.66 -4.16 -19.20
N PHE A 297 9.09 -5.36 -19.03
CA PHE A 297 9.76 -6.46 -18.35
C PHE A 297 10.98 -6.98 -19.13
N GLU A 298 10.87 -7.15 -20.45
CA GLU A 298 11.97 -7.53 -21.33
C GLU A 298 13.10 -6.48 -21.31
N GLU A 299 12.79 -5.19 -21.31
CA GLU A 299 13.78 -4.11 -21.19
C GLU A 299 14.50 -4.15 -19.84
N GLN A 300 13.76 -4.38 -18.75
CA GLN A 300 14.35 -4.51 -17.41
C GLN A 300 15.24 -5.76 -17.30
N ARG A 301 14.85 -6.87 -17.92
CA ARG A 301 15.67 -8.09 -18.01
C ARG A 301 16.94 -7.86 -18.81
N ARG A 302 16.85 -7.22 -19.99
CA ARG A 302 18.02 -6.88 -20.82
C ARG A 302 18.98 -5.92 -20.10
N MET A 303 18.48 -4.95 -19.34
CA MET A 303 19.33 -4.07 -18.52
C MET A 303 20.05 -4.84 -17.42
N LYS A 304 19.37 -5.79 -16.77
CA LYS A 304 19.95 -6.59 -15.69
C LYS A 304 21.01 -7.58 -16.21
N GLU A 305 20.78 -8.20 -17.37
CA GLU A 305 21.77 -9.07 -18.03
C GLU A 305 23.00 -8.28 -18.47
N LYS A 306 22.83 -7.04 -18.96
CA LYS A 306 23.95 -6.14 -19.28
C LYS A 306 24.78 -5.75 -18.05
N LEU A 307 24.16 -5.55 -16.89
CA LEU A 307 24.85 -5.21 -15.63
C LEU A 307 25.55 -6.39 -14.96
N LEU A 308 25.20 -7.63 -15.33
CA LEU A 308 25.81 -8.86 -14.79
C LEU A 308 26.95 -9.37 -15.68
N ASN A 309 26.94 -9.03 -16.97
CA ASN A 309 27.90 -9.51 -17.97
C ASN A 309 28.91 -8.44 -18.42
N GLY A 310 28.89 -7.25 -17.80
CA GLY A 310 29.87 -6.17 -18.02
C GLY A 310 30.48 -5.73 -16.71
#